data_AF-A0A1H9VIH1-F1
#
_entry.id   AF-A0A1H9VIH1-F1
#
_cell.length_a   1.000
_cell.length_b   1.000
_cell.length_c   1.000
_cell.angle_alpha   90.00
_cell.angle_beta   90.00
_cell.angle_gamma   90.00
#
_symmetry.space_group_name_H-M   'P 1'
#
loop_
_entity.id
_entity.type
_entity.pdbx_description
1 polymer ?
#
loop_
_entity_poly.entity_id
_entity_poly.type
_entity_poly.pdbx_seq_one_letter_code
_entity_poly.pdbx_strand_id
1 'polypeptide(L)' 'MSGVFTEGIKQLTTIVEVIGGGVAAWGCMNLLEGYGGDNPGSKSQGIKQVIAGGGIYLIGAKVISAIKFA' A
#
# COMPACT_ATOMS: atom_id res chain seq x y z
N MET A 1 25.21 12.14 0.02
CA MET A 1 24.49 11.63 -1.19
C MET A 1 24.35 12.69 -2.29
N SER A 2 24.25 12.34 -3.59
CA SER A 2 23.95 13.34 -4.64
C SER A 2 22.48 13.79 -4.55
N GLY A 3 22.19 15.07 -4.85
CA GLY A 3 20.82 15.60 -4.77
C GLY A 3 19.81 14.87 -5.65
N VAL A 4 20.26 14.37 -6.82
CA VAL A 4 19.44 13.55 -7.73
C VAL A 4 19.03 12.23 -7.09
N PHE A 5 19.92 11.58 -6.34
CA PHE A 5 19.62 10.30 -5.72
C PHE A 5 18.59 10.45 -4.58
N THR A 6 18.71 11.50 -3.77
CA THR A 6 17.72 11.81 -2.72
C THR A 6 16.32 12.07 -3.28
N GLU A 7 16.21 12.86 -4.35
CA GLU A 7 14.90 13.11 -4.97
C GLU A 7 14.32 11.87 -5.65
N GLY A 8 15.15 11.03 -6.26
CA GLY A 8 14.70 9.74 -6.81
C GLY A 8 14.08 8.83 -5.74
N ILE A 9 14.69 8.73 -4.56
CA ILE A 9 14.13 7.96 -3.44
C ILE A 9 12.80 8.53 -2.96
N LYS A 10 12.68 9.86 -2.88
CA LYS A 10 11.43 10.51 -2.45
C LYS A 10 10.28 10.22 -3.42
N GLN A 11 10.53 10.27 -4.73
CA GLN A 11 9.53 9.93 -5.74
C GLN A 11 9.11 8.46 -5.65
N LEU A 12 10.07 7.54 -5.54
CA LEU A 12 9.78 6.11 -5.38
C LEU A 12 8.97 5.83 -4.11
N THR A 13 9.30 6.48 -2.99
CA THR A 13 8.58 6.33 -1.72
C THR A 13 7.12 6.76 -1.87
N THR A 14 6.88 7.89 -2.53
CA THR A 14 5.53 8.40 -2.80
C THR A 14 4.72 7.39 -3.64
N ILE A 15 5.34 6.80 -4.66
CA ILE A 15 4.69 5.79 -5.51
C ILE A 15 4.33 4.53 -4.69
N VAL A 16 5.25 4.07 -3.83
CA VAL A 16 5.01 2.90 -2.96
C VAL A 16 3.83 3.15 -2.03
N GLU A 17 3.77 4.31 -1.38
CA GLU A 17 2.66 4.68 -0.50
C GLU A 17 1.33 4.72 -1.25
N VAL A 18 1.28 5.40 -2.40
CA VAL A 18 0.04 5.52 -3.20
C VAL A 18 -0.44 4.16 -3.70
N ILE A 19 0.45 3.30 -4.19
CA ILE A 19 0.08 1.96 -4.65
C ILE A 19 -0.39 1.10 -3.47
N GLY A 20 0.33 1.12 -2.35
CA GLY A 20 -0.06 0.37 -1.15
C GLY A 20 -1.42 0.80 -0.63
N GLY A 21 -1.63 2.12 -0.46
CA GLY A 21 -2.90 2.69 -0.01
C GLY A 21 -4.04 2.38 -0.97
N GLY A 22 -3.80 2.48 -2.28
CA GLY A 22 -4.77 2.16 -3.32
C GLY A 22 -5.20 0.68 -3.30
N VAL A 23 -4.25 -0.25 -3.17
CA VAL A 23 -4.56 -1.69 -3.05
C VAL A 23 -5.32 -1.99 -1.76
N ALA A 24 -4.98 -1.33 -0.65
CA ALA A 24 -5.70 -1.51 0.62
C ALA A 24 -7.15 -1.01 0.51
N ALA A 25 -7.36 0.17 -0.08
CA ALA A 25 -8.69 0.72 -0.32
C ALA A 25 -9.51 -0.17 -1.26
N TRP A 26 -8.89 -0.71 -2.32
CA TRP A 26 -9.52 -1.69 -3.20
C TRP A 26 -9.94 -2.95 -2.43
N GLY A 27 -9.09 -3.44 -1.53
CA GLY A 27 -9.41 -4.57 -0.65
C GLY A 27 -10.62 -4.32 0.24
N CYS A 28 -10.76 -3.10 0.77
CA CYS A 28 -11.95 -2.69 1.52
C CYS A 28 -13.21 -2.71 0.63
N MET A 29 -13.14 -2.23 -0.62
CA MET A 29 -14.28 -2.29 -1.54
C MET A 29 -14.69 -3.75 -1.82
N ASN A 30 -13.73 -4.62 -2.13
CA ASN A 30 -13.99 -6.05 -2.33
C ASN A 30 -14.61 -6.72 -1.09
N LEU A 31 -14.24 -6.28 0.13
CA LEU A 31 -14.89 -6.75 1.35
C LEU A 31 -16.34 -6.30 1.43
N LEU A 32 -16.60 -5.02 1.20
CA LEU A 32 -17.96 -4.47 1.25
C LEU A 32 -18.86 -5.17 0.22
N GLU A 33 -18.37 -5.38 -1.00
CA GLU A 33 -19.06 -6.17 -2.03
C GLU A 33 -19.26 -7.62 -1.59
N GLY A 34 -18.25 -8.23 -0.97
CA GLY A 34 -18.34 -9.59 -0.44
C GLY A 34 -19.32 -9.76 0.70
N TYR A 35 -19.44 -8.78 1.60
CA TYR A 35 -20.44 -8.82 2.68
C TYR A 35 -21.85 -8.52 2.15
N GLY A 36 -22.00 -7.58 1.21
CA GLY A 36 -23.29 -7.25 0.61
C GLY A 36 -23.86 -8.37 -0.27
N GLY A 37 -23.01 -9.05 -1.06
CA GLY A 37 -23.40 -10.16 -1.93
C GLY A 37 -23.19 -11.55 -1.33
N ASP A 38 -22.82 -11.63 -0.05
CA ASP A 38 -22.38 -12.85 0.65
C ASP A 38 -21.44 -13.76 -0.18
N ASN A 39 -20.49 -13.16 -0.88
CA ASN A 39 -19.56 -13.89 -1.72
C ASN A 39 -18.25 -14.18 -0.96
N PRO A 40 -17.94 -15.45 -0.63
CA PRO A 40 -16.70 -15.80 0.06
C PRO A 40 -15.45 -15.47 -0.77
N GLY A 41 -15.56 -15.46 -2.10
CA GLY A 41 -14.46 -15.08 -3.00
C GLY A 41 -14.03 -13.62 -2.80
N SER A 42 -14.98 -12.70 -2.86
CA SER A 42 -14.73 -11.26 -2.65
C SER A 42 -14.22 -10.97 -1.24
N LYS A 43 -14.72 -11.67 -0.21
CA LYS A 43 -14.20 -11.53 1.17
C LYS A 43 -12.74 -11.97 1.29
N SER A 44 -12.39 -13.14 0.71
CA SER A 44 -11.02 -13.64 0.72
C SER A 44 -10.06 -12.71 -0.03
N GLN A 45 -10.47 -12.25 -1.21
CA GLN A 45 -9.69 -11.33 -2.01
C GLN A 45 -9.50 -9.99 -1.31
N GLY A 46 -10.57 -9.46 -0.71
CA GLY A 46 -10.54 -8.20 -0.01
C GLY A 46 -9.56 -8.20 1.18
N ILE A 47 -9.58 -9.22 2.05
CA ILE A 47 -8.59 -9.34 3.15
C ILE A 47 -7.16 -9.38 2.60
N LYS A 48 -6.91 -10.17 1.55
CA LYS A 48 -5.56 -10.30 0.98
C LYS A 48 -5.04 -8.96 0.46
N GLN A 49 -5.90 -8.17 -0.17
CA GLN A 49 -5.56 -6.85 -0.67
C GLN A 49 -5.41 -5.81 0.45
N VAL A 50 -6.25 -5.84 1.48
CA VAL A 50 -6.09 -4.96 2.66
C VAL A 50 -4.74 -5.21 3.32
N ILE A 51 -4.38 -6.47 3.55
CA ILE A 51 -3.11 -6.83 4.19
C ILE A 51 -1.93 -6.51 3.27
N ALA A 52 -1.98 -6.90 2.00
CA ALA A 52 -0.89 -6.64 1.06
C ALA A 52 -0.69 -5.13 0.83
N GLY A 53 -1.76 -4.40 0.53
CA GLY A 53 -1.73 -2.95 0.31
C GLY A 53 -1.32 -2.19 1.57
N GLY A 54 -1.92 -2.52 2.71
CA GLY A 54 -1.59 -1.90 3.99
C GLY A 54 -0.13 -2.14 4.38
N GLY A 55 0.39 -3.35 4.15
CA GLY A 55 1.81 -3.68 4.35
C GLY A 55 2.73 -2.83 3.47
N ILE A 56 2.44 -2.71 2.18
CA ILE A 56 3.22 -1.88 1.24
C ILE A 56 3.21 -0.41 1.66
N TYR A 57 2.04 0.13 2.04
CA TYR A 57 1.92 1.50 2.53
C TYR A 57 2.78 1.72 3.78
N LEU A 58 2.70 0.81 4.76
CA LEU A 58 3.48 0.91 5.99
C LEU A 58 4.98 0.82 5.74
N ILE A 59 5.43 0.04 4.74
CA ILE A 59 6.84 0.03 4.33
C ILE A 59 7.28 1.41 3.85
N GLY A 60 6.52 2.06 2.96
CA GLY A 60 6.83 3.42 2.51
C GLY A 60 6.86 4.42 3.67
N ALA A 61 5.76 4.47 4.42
CA ALA A 61 5.52 5.48 5.45
C ALA A 61 6.39 5.34 6.70
N LYS A 62 6.87 4.14 7.02
CA LYS A 62 7.63 3.87 8.25
C LYS A 62 9.03 3.35 8.04
N VAL A 63 9.25 2.48 7.05
CA VAL A 63 10.57 1.89 6.82
C VAL A 63 11.39 2.83 5.94
N ILE A 64 10.92 3.11 4.72
CA ILE A 64 11.69 3.91 3.75
C ILE A 64 11.87 5.34 4.27
N SER A 65 10.82 5.95 4.82
CA SER A 65 10.92 7.30 5.41
C SER A 65 11.87 7.40 6.61
N ALA A 66 12.17 6.30 7.31
CA ALA A 66 13.07 6.30 8.46
C ALA A 66 14.54 6.06 8.05
N ILE A 67 14.81 5.59 6.83
CA ILE A 67 16.16 5.42 6.33
C ILE A 67 16.78 6.79 6.11
N LYS A 68 17.78 7.12 6.93
CA LYS A 68 18.57 8.34 6.76
C LYS A 68 19.64 8.08 5.72
N PHE A 69 19.48 8.69 4.56
CA PHE A 69 20.47 8.65 3.50
C PHE A 69 21.46 9.82 3.69
N ALA A 70 22.70 9.51 4.10
CA ALA A 70 23.78 10.48 4.33
C ALA A 70 24.46 10.94 3.02
#